data_AF-A0A090X5A1-F1
#
_entry.id   AF-A0A090X5A1-F1
#
_cell.length_a   1.000
_cell.length_b   1.000
_cell.length_c   1.000
_cell.angle_alpha   90.00
_cell.angle_beta   90.00
_cell.angle_gamma   90.00
#
_symmetry.space_group_name_H-M   'P 1'
#
loop_
_entity.id
_entity.type
_entity.pdbx_description
1 polymer ?
#
loop_
_entity_poly.entity_id
_entity_poly.type
_entity_poly.pdbx_seq_one_letter_code
_entity_poly.pdbx_strand_id
1 'polypeptide(L)'
;MRGINVGGKNKILMAELRDLLLNMGLKEVQTYIQSGNIIFNSEEGNASELEFQIMEAIKKRFELSVPVLVITSDALNTIFNTCPFSEEKNRKVTFHCYIQHQKSIW
;
A
#
# COMPACT_ATOMS: atom_id res chain seq x y z
N MET A 1 1.60 0.08 -2.04
CA MET A 1 1.83 -0.65 -3.32
C MET A 1 3.22 -0.32 -3.84
N ARG A 2 3.79 -1.11 -4.76
CA ARG A 2 5.12 -0.80 -5.36
C ARG A 2 5.14 -1.01 -6.87
N GLY A 3 6.01 -0.28 -7.55
CA GLY A 3 6.27 -0.49 -8.98
C GLY A 3 5.17 0.01 -9.92
N ILE A 4 4.33 0.95 -9.49
CA ILE A 4 3.32 1.61 -10.33
C ILE A 4 3.81 2.99 -10.76
N ASN A 5 3.40 3.45 -11.95
CA ASN A 5 3.70 4.79 -12.47
C ASN A 5 5.21 5.15 -12.57
N VAL A 6 6.10 4.17 -12.54
CA VAL A 6 7.56 4.35 -12.71
C VAL A 6 7.95 4.00 -14.14
N GLY A 7 8.71 4.88 -14.80
CA GLY A 7 9.23 4.64 -16.15
C GLY A 7 8.15 4.41 -17.21
N GLY A 8 6.93 4.93 -16.99
CA GLY A 8 5.79 4.77 -17.91
C GLY A 8 5.13 3.40 -17.91
N LYS A 9 5.59 2.45 -17.08
CA LYS A 9 4.98 1.12 -16.92
C LYS A 9 3.97 1.10 -15.76
N ASN A 10 3.07 0.12 -15.78
CA ASN A 10 2.07 -0.11 -14.72
C ASN A 10 1.30 1.17 -14.36
N LYS A 11 0.73 1.81 -15.39
CA LYS A 11 0.03 3.08 -15.25
C LYS A 11 -1.28 2.87 -14.52
N ILE A 12 -1.45 3.56 -13.40
CA ILE A 12 -2.69 3.60 -12.63
C ILE A 12 -3.01 5.07 -12.35
N LEU A 13 -4.17 5.52 -12.82
CA LEU A 13 -4.71 6.82 -12.47
C LEU A 13 -5.22 6.76 -11.02
N MET A 14 -4.70 7.66 -10.17
CA MET A 14 -5.02 7.65 -8.74
C MET A 14 -6.49 7.95 -8.45
N ALA A 15 -7.15 8.72 -9.31
CA ALA A 15 -8.60 8.93 -9.22
C ALA A 15 -9.38 7.62 -9.44
N GLU A 16 -9.05 6.85 -10.48
CA GLU A 16 -9.69 5.56 -10.74
C GLU A 16 -9.39 4.54 -9.63
N LEU A 17 -8.17 4.55 -9.08
CA LEU A 17 -7.81 3.70 -7.96
C LEU A 17 -8.62 4.05 -6.71
N ARG A 18 -8.80 5.34 -6.42
CA ARG A 18 -9.64 5.78 -5.31
C ARG A 18 -11.08 5.32 -5.49
N ASP A 19 -11.65 5.50 -6.67
CA ASP A 19 -13.03 5.11 -6.97
C ASP A 19 -13.21 3.58 -6.87
N LEU A 20 -12.23 2.80 -7.34
CA LEU A 20 -12.21 1.34 -7.16
C LEU A 20 -12.29 0.96 -5.68
N LEU A 21 -11.47 1.57 -4.84
CA LEU A 21 -11.42 1.27 -3.41
C LEU A 21 -12.69 1.70 -2.67
N LEU A 22 -13.28 2.84 -3.03
CA LEU A 22 -14.57 3.28 -2.50
C LEU A 22 -15.68 2.29 -2.87
N ASN A 23 -15.69 1.79 -4.12
CA ASN A 23 -16.66 0.78 -4.57
C ASN A 23 -16.50 -0.58 -3.87
N MET A 24 -15.32 -0.88 -3.31
CA MET A 24 -15.11 -2.04 -2.46
C MET A 24 -15.67 -1.87 -1.05
N GLY A 25 -16.18 -0.68 -0.69
CA GLY A 25 -16.71 -0.38 0.64
C GLY A 25 -15.68 0.24 1.60
N LEU A 26 -14.46 0.52 1.13
CA LEU A 26 -13.48 1.26 1.93
C LEU A 26 -13.89 2.72 2.05
N LYS A 27 -13.62 3.32 3.21
CA LYS A 27 -14.07 4.68 3.56
C LYS A 27 -12.88 5.62 3.63
N GLU A 28 -13.14 6.92 3.45
CA GLU A 28 -12.15 7.99 3.60
C GLU A 28 -10.85 7.74 2.81
N VAL A 29 -10.98 7.18 1.61
CA VAL A 29 -9.83 6.79 0.77
C VAL A 29 -9.09 8.04 0.28
N GLN A 30 -7.83 8.15 0.65
CA GLN A 30 -6.91 9.21 0.24
C GLN A 30 -5.68 8.59 -0.42
N THR A 31 -5.27 9.15 -1.56
CA THR A 31 -4.06 8.74 -2.28
C THR A 31 -2.97 9.80 -2.12
N TYR A 32 -1.73 9.37 -1.90
CA TYR A 32 -0.58 10.27 -1.87
C TYR A 32 0.17 10.21 -3.21
N ILE A 33 0.13 11.32 -3.95
CA ILE A 33 0.78 11.52 -5.26
C ILE A 33 0.57 10.31 -6.20
N GLN A 34 1.49 10.04 -7.13
CA GLN A 34 1.44 8.87 -8.02
C GLN A 34 2.31 7.70 -7.51
N SER A 35 2.50 7.58 -6.18
CA SER A 35 3.45 6.62 -5.60
C SER A 35 2.83 5.29 -5.16
N GLY A 36 1.51 5.13 -5.24
CA GLY A 36 0.82 3.92 -4.79
C GLY A 36 0.69 3.79 -3.28
N ASN A 37 0.70 4.92 -2.58
CA ASN A 37 0.43 5.03 -1.14
C ASN A 37 -1.01 5.49 -0.94
N ILE A 38 -1.74 4.78 -0.09
CA ILE A 38 -3.17 4.97 0.11
C ILE A 38 -3.46 4.84 1.60
N ILE A 39 -4.28 5.75 2.11
CA ILE A 39 -4.84 5.72 3.46
C ILE A 39 -6.35 5.54 3.31
N PHE A 40 -6.93 4.65 4.09
CA PHE A 40 -8.36 4.38 4.07
C PHE A 40 -8.80 3.82 5.43
N ASN A 41 -10.10 3.87 5.67
CA ASN A 41 -10.77 3.24 6.79
C ASN A 41 -11.54 2.00 6.30
N SER A 42 -11.53 0.95 7.12
CA SER A 42 -12.21 -0.32 6.85
C SER A 42 -12.92 -0.81 8.11
N GLU A 43 -14.10 -1.38 7.94
CA GLU A 43 -14.78 -2.13 9.01
C GLU A 43 -14.27 -3.57 9.10
N GLU A 44 -13.65 -4.08 8.03
CA GLU A 44 -12.96 -5.37 8.02
C GLU A 44 -11.61 -5.23 8.74
N GLY A 45 -11.44 -5.97 9.84
CA GLY A 45 -10.24 -5.92 10.68
C GLY A 45 -9.07 -6.80 10.23
N ASN A 46 -9.23 -7.57 9.14
CA ASN A 46 -8.20 -8.47 8.66
C ASN A 46 -7.38 -7.83 7.52
N ALA A 47 -6.17 -7.37 7.84
CA ALA A 47 -5.29 -6.73 6.88
C ALA A 47 -4.88 -7.64 5.70
N SER A 48 -4.65 -8.93 5.93
CA SER A 48 -4.23 -9.86 4.86
C SER A 48 -5.38 -10.18 3.89
N GLU A 49 -6.61 -10.21 4.38
CA GLU A 49 -7.78 -10.36 3.53
C GLU A 49 -7.97 -9.11 2.65
N LEU A 50 -7.87 -7.91 3.24
CA LEU A 50 -7.89 -6.66 2.50
C LEU A 50 -6.77 -6.55 1.46
N GLU A 51 -5.56 -7.01 1.77
CA GLU A 51 -4.46 -7.08 0.80
C GLU A 51 -4.85 -7.90 -0.43
N PHE A 52 -5.37 -9.11 -0.21
CA PHE A 52 -5.76 -10.01 -1.28
C PHE A 52 -6.91 -9.42 -2.12
N GLN A 53 -7.95 -8.90 -1.48
CA GLN A 53 -9.09 -8.29 -2.17
C GLN A 53 -8.65 -7.08 -3.01
N ILE A 54 -7.79 -6.21 -2.48
CA ILE A 54 -7.29 -5.04 -3.21
C ILE A 54 -6.41 -5.47 -4.39
N MET A 55 -5.55 -6.49 -4.21
CA MET A 55 -4.75 -7.05 -5.32
C MET A 55 -5.62 -7.56 -6.45
N GLU A 56 -6.66 -8.35 -6.14
CA GLU A 56 -7.56 -8.91 -7.15
C GLU A 56 -8.42 -7.83 -7.82
N ALA A 57 -8.87 -6.82 -7.07
CA ALA A 57 -9.60 -5.69 -7.63
C ALA A 57 -8.74 -4.88 -8.61
N ILE A 58 -7.49 -4.60 -8.27
CA ILE A 58 -6.54 -3.91 -9.14
C ILE A 58 -6.26 -4.73 -10.40
N LYS A 59 -6.03 -6.04 -10.24
CA LYS A 59 -5.82 -6.95 -11.36
C LYS A 59 -7.02 -6.97 -12.31
N LYS A 60 -8.25 -7.01 -11.79
CA LYS A 60 -9.47 -6.99 -12.62
C LYS A 60 -9.67 -5.64 -13.32
N ARG A 61 -9.42 -4.52 -12.64
CA ARG A 61 -9.74 -3.19 -13.15
C ARG A 61 -8.68 -2.59 -14.08
N PHE A 62 -7.42 -2.93 -13.83
CA PHE A 62 -6.26 -2.37 -14.54
C PHE A 62 -5.46 -3.42 -15.31
N GLU A 63 -5.81 -4.71 -15.19
CA GLU A 63 -5.08 -5.83 -15.82
C GLU A 63 -3.60 -5.90 -15.37
N LEU A 64 -3.33 -5.42 -14.15
CA LEU A 64 -2.00 -5.34 -13.56
C LEU A 64 -1.88 -6.21 -12.30
N SER A 65 -0.83 -7.02 -12.23
CA SER A 65 -0.44 -7.70 -11.01
C SER A 65 0.48 -6.80 -10.18
N VAL A 66 -0.10 -6.10 -9.20
CA VAL A 66 0.64 -5.17 -8.33
C VAL A 66 0.69 -5.71 -6.91
N PRO A 67 1.88 -5.82 -6.28
CA PRO A 67 1.98 -6.17 -4.88
C PRO A 67 1.36 -5.08 -3.98
N VAL A 68 0.47 -5.50 -3.08
CA VAL A 68 -0.18 -4.67 -2.07
C VAL A 68 0.31 -5.10 -0.69
N LEU A 69 0.40 -4.14 0.22
CA LEU A 69 0.70 -4.34 1.64
C LEU A 69 -0.22 -3.40 2.41
N VAL A 70 -0.99 -3.93 3.35
CA VAL A 70 -1.89 -3.19 4.22
C VAL A 70 -1.35 -3.29 5.63
N ILE A 71 -1.15 -2.14 6.26
CA ILE A 71 -0.64 -2.03 7.63
C ILE A 71 -1.67 -1.25 8.43
N THR A 72 -2.09 -1.80 9.57
CA THR A 72 -3.00 -1.11 10.48
C THR A 72 -2.29 0.04 11.20
N SER A 73 -3.06 1.00 11.69
CA SER A 73 -2.48 2.13 12.44
C SER A 73 -1.71 1.67 13.67
N ASP A 74 -2.24 0.70 14.44
CA ASP A 74 -1.54 0.11 15.59
C ASP A 74 -0.23 -0.58 15.22
N ALA A 75 -0.22 -1.35 14.12
CA ALA A 75 1.00 -1.99 13.65
C ALA A 75 2.05 -0.96 13.21
N LEU A 76 1.62 0.10 12.51
CA LEU A 76 2.49 1.19 12.10
C LEU A 76 3.09 1.93 13.31
N ASN A 77 2.27 2.23 14.32
CA ASN A 77 2.73 2.84 15.57
C ASN A 77 3.70 1.93 16.32
N THR A 78 3.45 0.63 16.35
CA THR A 78 4.36 -0.34 16.97
C THR A 78 5.71 -0.36 16.26
N ILE A 79 5.71 -0.37 14.92
CA ILE A 79 6.94 -0.31 14.11
C ILE A 79 7.72 0.98 14.40
N PHE A 80 7.03 2.11 14.49
CA PHE A 80 7.64 3.39 14.81
C PHE A 80 8.30 3.38 16.20
N ASN A 81 7.58 2.89 17.21
CA ASN A 81 8.06 2.87 18.60
C ASN A 81 9.13 1.81 18.89
N THR A 82 9.22 0.77 18.06
CA THR A 82 10.23 -0.31 18.17
C THR A 82 11.41 -0.11 17.22
N CYS A 83 11.50 1.06 16.58
CA CYS A 83 12.58 1.37 15.65
C CYS A 83 13.95 1.28 16.35
N PRO A 84 14.86 0.41 15.89
CA PRO A 84 16.17 0.20 16.55
C PRO A 84 17.19 1.30 16.23
N PHE A 85 16.81 2.30 15.41
CA PHE A 85 17.67 3.40 15.00
C PHE A 85 17.42 4.63 15.89
N SER A 86 18.49 5.23 16.41
CA SER A 86 18.41 6.39 17.31
C SER A 86 17.92 7.66 16.59
N GLU A 87 17.16 8.49 17.31
CA GLU A 87 16.59 9.73 16.78
C GLU A 87 17.63 10.73 16.25
N GLU A 88 18.87 10.70 16.73
CA GLU A 88 19.95 11.57 16.26
C GLU A 88 20.34 11.35 14.78
N LYS A 89 20.06 10.16 14.20
CA LYS A 89 20.24 9.92 12.76
C LYS A 89 19.00 10.25 11.91
N ASN A 90 17.87 10.63 12.53
CA ASN A 90 16.58 10.81 11.86
C ASN A 90 16.34 12.20 11.23
N ARG A 91 17.33 13.11 11.20
CA ARG A 91 17.11 14.45 10.61
C ARG A 91 17.13 14.50 9.09
N LYS A 92 17.63 13.48 8.38
CA LYS A 92 17.59 13.44 6.91
C LYS A 92 17.39 12.02 6.40
N VAL A 93 16.21 11.83 5.79
CA VAL A 93 15.78 10.68 4.97
C VAL A 93 15.31 9.44 5.75
N THR A 94 14.00 9.39 6.00
CA THR A 94 13.31 8.16 6.40
C THR A 94 13.15 7.27 5.18
N PHE A 95 13.93 6.18 5.10
CA PHE A 95 13.77 5.14 4.09
C PHE A 95 12.77 4.09 4.59
N HIS A 96 11.53 4.11 4.08
CA HIS A 96 10.59 3.01 4.28
C HIS A 96 10.92 1.89 3.29
N CYS A 97 11.71 0.90 3.72
CA CYS A 97 12.06 -0.27 2.91
C CYS A 97 11.14 -1.45 3.26
N TYR A 98 10.18 -1.73 2.37
CA TYR A 98 9.34 -2.93 2.47
C TYR A 98 10.01 -4.09 1.73
N ILE A 99 10.72 -4.95 2.47
CA ILE A 99 11.23 -6.22 1.94
C ILE A 99 10.10 -7.25 2.00
N GLN A 100 9.28 -7.30 0.97
CA GLN A 100 8.38 -8.43 0.75
C GLN A 100 9.20 -9.59 0.19
N HIS A 101 9.41 -10.64 0.98
CA HIS A 101 10.00 -11.90 0.55
C HIS A 101 9.06 -12.50 -0.51
N GLN A 102 9.38 -12.34 -1.80
CA GLN A 102 8.69 -13.08 -2.84
C GLN A 102 9.13 -14.54 -2.72
N LYS A 103 8.21 -15.42 -2.32
CA LYS A 103 8.37 -16.84 -2.65
C LYS A 103 8.33 -16.92 -4.18
N SER A 104 9.48 -17.25 -4.77
CA SER A 104 9.62 -17.58 -6.18
C SER A 104 8.61 -18.67 -6.54
N ILE A 105 7.70 -18.34 -7.46
CA ILE A 105 6.87 -19.32 -8.14
C ILE A 105 7.62 -19.61 -9.45
N TRP A 106 8.33 -20.74 -9.48
CA TRP A 106 8.76 -21.37 -10.73
C TRP A 106 7.57 -22.14 -11.31
#